data_AF-K6QEA5-F1
#
_entry.id   AF-K6QEA5-F1
#
_cell.length_a   1.000
_cell.length_b   1.000
_cell.length_c   1.000
_cell.angle_alpha   90.00
_cell.angle_beta   90.00
_cell.angle_gamma   90.00
#
_symmetry.space_group_name_H-M   'P 1'
#
loop_
_entity.id
_entity.type
_entity.pdbx_description
1 polymer ?
#
loop_
_entity_poly.entity_id
_entity_poly.type
_entity_poly.pdbx_seq_one_letter_code
_entity_poly.pdbx_strand_id
1 'polypeptide(L)'
;MGEHEPLIQQIDAALTPEADKDSRVVIVNGDLLTIDGRRYRLVKDHRNAFDVARLNERYNEILDKYDYIVGDWGYDQLRLRGFYKDDRRGVSKDQLIGTLEDYLYEYCNFGCAYFVLACLDKSVTKGQPHRRQGHREAGQRSETIKPVHRQTPPTNRRNSQNNKHKPRSAKAEKPYTEKTTRPTKIRGDQAKTINQTQPRKRHFTIRRRETNKK
;
A
#
# COMPACT_ATOMS: atom_id res chain seq x y z
N MET A 1 -72.46 -5.11 -22.50
CA MET A 1 -71.38 -5.45 -21.55
C MET A 1 -70.10 -5.50 -22.36
N GLY A 2 -69.05 -4.84 -21.92
CA GLY A 2 -67.85 -4.53 -22.73
C GLY A 2 -67.77 -3.02 -22.87
N GLU A 3 -66.72 -2.32 -22.47
CA GLU A 3 -65.36 -2.74 -22.13
C GLU A 3 -64.86 -1.72 -21.08
N HIS A 4 -64.49 -2.17 -19.88
CA HIS A 4 -63.62 -1.39 -19.00
C HIS A 4 -62.30 -2.17 -18.95
N GLU A 5 -61.36 -1.78 -19.80
CA GLU A 5 -59.98 -2.25 -19.68
C GLU A 5 -59.20 -1.23 -18.83
N PRO A 6 -58.75 -1.59 -17.62
CA PRO A 6 -58.14 -0.65 -16.69
C PRO A 6 -56.64 -0.46 -16.99
N LEU A 7 -56.24 0.81 -17.12
CA LEU A 7 -55.04 1.50 -16.62
C LEU A 7 -53.99 0.70 -15.81
N ILE A 8 -53.47 -0.41 -16.32
CA ILE A 8 -52.36 -1.19 -15.72
C ILE A 8 -51.30 -1.48 -16.79
N GLN A 9 -50.87 -0.46 -17.53
CA GLN A 9 -49.72 -0.57 -18.45
C GLN A 9 -48.77 0.66 -18.39
N GLN A 10 -48.75 1.38 -17.28
CA GLN A 10 -47.91 2.59 -17.14
C GLN A 10 -46.87 2.56 -16.01
N ILE A 11 -46.65 1.42 -15.33
CA ILE A 11 -45.64 1.33 -14.25
C ILE A 11 -44.51 0.33 -14.55
N ASP A 12 -44.73 -0.70 -15.37
CA ASP A 12 -43.70 -1.73 -15.62
C ASP A 12 -42.70 -1.36 -16.74
N ALA A 13 -42.87 -0.23 -17.42
CA ALA A 13 -41.96 0.22 -18.49
C ALA A 13 -40.75 1.04 -17.99
N ALA A 14 -40.61 1.25 -16.67
CA ALA A 14 -39.49 2.00 -16.08
C ALA A 14 -38.31 1.13 -15.60
N LEU A 15 -38.37 -0.19 -15.79
CA LEU A 15 -37.26 -1.12 -15.56
C LEU A 15 -36.71 -1.63 -16.89
N THR A 16 -36.24 -0.72 -17.74
CA THR A 16 -35.32 -1.09 -18.81
C THR A 16 -33.90 -1.12 -18.22
N PRO A 17 -33.26 -2.30 -18.03
CA PRO A 17 -31.83 -2.35 -17.88
C PRO A 17 -31.21 -2.13 -19.28
N GLU A 18 -31.13 -0.87 -19.70
CA GLU A 18 -30.25 -0.45 -20.81
C GLU A 18 -28.78 -0.56 -20.35
N ALA A 19 -28.33 -1.75 -19.94
CA ALA A 19 -27.02 -1.98 -19.33
C ALA A 19 -26.00 -2.66 -20.27
N ASP A 20 -26.33 -2.86 -21.54
CA ASP A 20 -25.55 -3.72 -22.44
C ASP A 20 -24.86 -2.95 -23.59
N LYS A 21 -24.22 -1.80 -23.30
CA LYS A 21 -23.39 -1.10 -24.31
C LYS A 21 -21.94 -0.83 -23.94
N ASP A 22 -21.54 -1.07 -22.69
CA ASP A 22 -20.16 -0.85 -22.24
C ASP A 22 -19.51 -2.14 -21.72
N SER A 23 -19.60 -3.25 -22.45
CA SER A 23 -18.88 -4.49 -22.08
C SER A 23 -17.36 -4.35 -22.33
N ARG A 24 -16.66 -3.72 -21.38
CA ARG A 24 -15.20 -3.51 -21.34
C ARG A 24 -14.44 -4.77 -20.94
N VAL A 25 -15.10 -5.66 -20.19
CA VAL A 25 -14.51 -6.89 -19.64
C VAL A 25 -14.91 -8.10 -20.48
N VAL A 26 -13.91 -8.84 -20.97
CA VAL A 26 -14.09 -10.08 -21.74
C VAL A 26 -13.28 -11.20 -21.12
N ILE A 27 -13.89 -12.34 -20.79
CA ILE A 27 -13.16 -13.54 -20.36
C ILE A 27 -12.52 -14.20 -21.58
N VAL A 28 -11.20 -14.43 -21.53
CA VAL A 28 -10.43 -15.09 -22.60
C VAL A 28 -10.23 -16.58 -22.29
N ASN A 29 -9.91 -16.92 -21.05
CA ASN A 29 -9.83 -18.27 -20.51
C ASN A 29 -10.30 -18.24 -19.05
N GLY A 30 -10.55 -19.39 -18.42
CA GLY A 30 -11.07 -19.46 -17.04
C GLY A 30 -10.43 -18.45 -16.06
N ASP A 31 -9.10 -18.33 -16.09
CA ASP A 31 -8.36 -17.40 -15.21
C ASP A 31 -7.80 -16.16 -15.94
N LEU A 32 -7.98 -16.04 -17.26
CA LEU A 32 -7.47 -14.90 -18.04
C LEU A 32 -8.62 -14.09 -18.60
N LEU A 33 -8.57 -12.79 -18.39
CA LEU A 33 -9.55 -11.86 -18.93
C LEU A 33 -8.88 -10.63 -19.53
N THR A 34 -9.61 -9.93 -20.37
CA THR A 34 -9.20 -8.69 -20.99
C THR A 34 -10.13 -7.58 -20.52
N ILE A 35 -9.59 -6.49 -19.98
CA ILE A 35 -10.35 -5.29 -19.61
C ILE A 35 -9.78 -4.11 -20.39
N ASP A 36 -10.62 -3.40 -21.15
CA ASP A 36 -10.20 -2.24 -21.96
C ASP A 36 -8.97 -2.54 -22.85
N GLY A 37 -8.94 -3.75 -23.44
CA GLY A 37 -7.84 -4.21 -24.28
C GLY A 37 -6.57 -4.65 -23.55
N ARG A 38 -6.54 -4.59 -22.21
CA ARG A 38 -5.41 -5.05 -21.38
C ARG A 38 -5.67 -6.42 -20.80
N ARG A 39 -4.62 -7.24 -20.73
CA ARG A 39 -4.74 -8.61 -20.23
C ARG A 39 -4.50 -8.67 -18.73
N TYR A 40 -5.43 -9.32 -18.04
CA TYR A 40 -5.40 -9.60 -16.62
C TYR A 40 -5.49 -11.10 -16.37
N ARG A 41 -4.87 -11.52 -15.27
CA ARG A 41 -5.00 -12.88 -14.73
C ARG A 41 -5.67 -12.83 -13.37
N LEU A 42 -6.69 -13.64 -13.17
CA LEU A 42 -7.28 -13.93 -11.87
C LEU A 42 -6.28 -14.75 -11.06
N VAL A 43 -5.66 -14.11 -10.05
CA VAL A 43 -4.63 -14.73 -9.20
C VAL A 43 -5.26 -15.40 -8.00
N LYS A 44 -6.30 -14.80 -7.45
CA LYS A 44 -6.99 -15.29 -6.26
C LYS A 44 -8.47 -14.99 -6.39
N ASP A 45 -9.29 -16.00 -6.13
CA ASP A 45 -10.73 -15.86 -5.98
C ASP A 45 -11.11 -16.47 -4.63
N HIS A 46 -11.70 -15.64 -3.75
CA HIS A 46 -12.14 -16.05 -2.44
C HIS A 46 -13.67 -15.95 -2.35
N ARG A 47 -14.33 -17.10 -2.14
CA ARG A 47 -15.79 -17.24 -2.04
C ARG A 47 -16.53 -16.86 -3.33
N ASN A 48 -15.98 -17.22 -4.50
CA ASN A 48 -16.58 -16.91 -5.80
C ASN A 48 -16.94 -15.42 -5.93
N ALA A 49 -16.00 -14.57 -5.55
CA ALA A 49 -16.17 -13.12 -5.55
C ALA A 49 -16.14 -12.53 -6.96
N PHE A 50 -15.59 -13.26 -7.92
CA PHE A 50 -15.38 -12.76 -9.27
C PHE A 50 -16.69 -12.75 -10.06
N ASP A 51 -17.19 -11.54 -10.35
CA ASP A 51 -18.36 -11.30 -11.19
C ASP A 51 -17.99 -10.30 -12.30
N VAL A 52 -18.11 -10.74 -13.55
CA VAL A 52 -17.76 -9.96 -14.74
C VAL A 52 -18.67 -8.74 -14.91
N ALA A 53 -19.97 -8.89 -14.68
CA ALA A 53 -20.93 -7.82 -14.91
C ALA A 53 -20.67 -6.66 -13.94
N ARG A 54 -20.42 -7.00 -12.68
CA ARG A 54 -20.12 -6.03 -11.61
C ARG A 54 -18.75 -5.41 -11.76
N LEU A 55 -17.76 -6.19 -12.18
CA LEU A 55 -16.44 -5.67 -12.52
C LEU A 55 -16.55 -4.65 -13.65
N ASN A 56 -17.31 -4.96 -14.70
CA ASN A 56 -17.50 -4.10 -15.85
C ASN A 56 -18.13 -2.75 -15.50
N GLU A 57 -19.18 -2.77 -14.67
CA GLU A 57 -19.87 -1.57 -14.19
C GLU A 57 -18.96 -0.67 -13.33
N ARG A 58 -18.14 -1.27 -12.45
CA ARG A 58 -17.31 -0.53 -11.49
C ARG A 58 -15.91 -0.20 -12.00
N TYR A 59 -15.48 -0.81 -13.09
CA TYR A 59 -14.15 -0.58 -13.63
C TYR A 59 -13.96 0.89 -14.05
N ASN A 60 -12.79 1.42 -13.73
CA ASN A 60 -12.41 2.78 -14.08
C ASN A 60 -10.97 2.76 -14.61
N GLU A 61 -10.72 3.49 -15.70
CA GLU A 61 -9.41 3.68 -16.32
C GLU A 61 -8.32 4.14 -15.34
N ILE A 62 -8.66 4.80 -14.22
CA ILE A 62 -7.67 5.16 -13.20
C ILE A 62 -6.97 3.93 -12.58
N LEU A 63 -7.61 2.76 -12.65
CA LEU A 63 -7.05 1.50 -12.16
C LEU A 63 -5.94 0.97 -13.07
N ASP A 64 -5.89 1.41 -14.32
CA ASP A 64 -4.87 1.04 -15.30
C ASP A 64 -3.45 1.39 -14.91
N LYS A 65 -3.25 2.30 -13.94
CA LYS A 65 -1.91 2.68 -13.47
C LYS A 65 -1.28 1.61 -12.59
N TYR A 66 -2.09 0.79 -11.93
CA TYR A 66 -1.66 -0.20 -10.96
C TYR A 66 -1.28 -1.52 -11.63
N ASP A 67 -0.55 -2.36 -10.88
CA ASP A 67 -0.12 -3.68 -11.34
C ASP A 67 -1.14 -4.76 -10.95
N TYR A 68 -1.83 -4.56 -9.83
CA TYR A 68 -2.85 -5.44 -9.29
C TYR A 68 -4.14 -4.66 -9.05
N ILE A 69 -5.28 -5.31 -9.30
CA ILE A 69 -6.60 -4.79 -8.98
C ILE A 69 -7.25 -5.80 -8.03
N VAL A 70 -7.68 -5.32 -6.87
CA VAL A 70 -8.37 -6.11 -5.88
C VAL A 70 -9.82 -5.70 -5.91
N GLY A 71 -10.70 -6.67 -6.10
CA GLY A 71 -12.13 -6.50 -5.97
C GLY A 71 -12.60 -7.09 -4.67
N ASP A 72 -13.23 -6.30 -3.81
CA ASP A 72 -13.74 -6.76 -2.52
C ASP A 72 -15.20 -6.32 -2.34
N TRP A 73 -15.99 -7.16 -1.66
CA TRP A 73 -17.43 -6.97 -1.52
C TRP A 73 -17.80 -6.33 -0.18
N GLY A 74 -18.21 -5.05 -0.23
CA GLY A 74 -18.73 -4.34 0.92
C GLY A 74 -20.21 -4.04 0.77
N TYR A 75 -21.06 -4.54 1.68
CA TYR A 75 -22.51 -4.33 1.64
C TYR A 75 -23.13 -4.70 0.27
N ASP A 76 -22.72 -5.85 -0.28
CA ASP A 76 -23.11 -6.35 -1.61
C ASP A 76 -22.75 -5.42 -2.78
N GLN A 77 -21.85 -4.46 -2.55
CA GLN A 77 -21.28 -3.62 -3.59
C GLN A 77 -19.83 -4.00 -3.84
N LEU A 78 -19.51 -4.18 -5.13
CA LEU A 78 -18.14 -4.40 -5.54
C LEU A 78 -17.34 -3.10 -5.41
N ARG A 79 -16.23 -3.19 -4.70
CA ARG A 79 -15.24 -2.12 -4.54
C ARG A 79 -13.97 -2.55 -5.24
N LEU A 80 -13.41 -1.65 -6.05
CA LEU A 80 -12.15 -1.91 -6.75
C LEU A 80 -11.05 -1.03 -6.17
N ARG A 81 -9.94 -1.65 -5.79
CA ARG A 81 -8.76 -0.99 -5.28
C ARG A 81 -7.53 -1.44 -6.05
N GLY A 82 -6.74 -0.48 -6.51
CA GLY A 82 -5.48 -0.76 -7.19
C GLY A 82 -4.29 -0.84 -6.23
N PHE A 83 -3.41 -1.79 -6.50
CA PHE A 83 -2.16 -2.03 -5.77
C PHE A 83 -0.98 -2.15 -6.73
N TYR A 84 0.18 -1.68 -6.28
CA TYR A 84 1.45 -1.83 -6.96
C TYR A 84 2.18 -3.07 -6.46
N LYS A 85 3.14 -3.53 -7.26
CA LYS A 85 4.07 -4.56 -6.83
C LYS A 85 5.02 -4.02 -5.75
N ASP A 86 5.41 -4.89 -4.81
CA ASP A 86 6.28 -4.54 -3.66
C ASP A 86 7.68 -4.03 -4.04
N ASP A 87 8.11 -4.25 -5.29
CA ASP A 87 9.42 -3.81 -5.80
C ASP A 87 9.47 -2.30 -6.13
N ARG A 88 8.30 -1.63 -6.20
CA ARG A 88 8.24 -0.23 -6.64
C ARG A 88 8.61 0.73 -5.50
N ARG A 89 9.81 1.31 -5.60
CA ARG A 89 10.28 2.34 -4.66
C ARG A 89 9.49 3.65 -4.85
N GLY A 90 9.10 4.28 -3.74
CA GLY A 90 8.40 5.58 -3.73
C GLY A 90 6.87 5.52 -3.71
N VAL A 91 6.29 4.33 -3.55
CA VAL A 91 4.85 4.12 -3.37
C VAL A 91 4.54 4.02 -1.87
N SER A 92 3.38 4.52 -1.42
CA SER A 92 2.93 4.32 -0.02
C SER A 92 2.73 2.84 0.25
N LYS A 93 3.07 2.39 1.47
CA LYS A 93 2.92 0.99 1.86
C LYS A 93 1.49 0.50 1.66
N ASP A 94 0.49 1.34 1.94
CA ASP A 94 -0.95 1.01 1.80
C ASP A 94 -1.40 0.77 0.35
N GLN A 95 -0.54 1.06 -0.63
CA GLN A 95 -0.79 0.79 -2.04
C GLN A 95 0.05 -0.38 -2.56
N LEU A 96 0.79 -1.09 -1.72
CA LEU A 96 1.57 -2.27 -2.11
C LEU A 96 0.75 -3.54 -1.93
N ILE A 97 0.94 -4.50 -2.83
CA ILE A 97 0.23 -5.78 -2.77
C ILE A 97 0.58 -6.56 -1.49
N GLY A 98 1.77 -6.35 -0.92
CA GLY A 98 2.18 -6.96 0.34
C GLY A 98 1.35 -6.53 1.55
N THR A 99 0.67 -5.37 1.51
CA THR A 99 -0.24 -4.92 2.57
C THR A 99 -1.71 -5.22 2.27
N LEU A 100 -1.98 -6.10 1.31
CA LEU A 100 -3.33 -6.49 0.94
C LEU A 100 -4.10 -7.07 2.14
N GLU A 101 -3.45 -7.90 2.94
CA GLU A 101 -4.09 -8.52 4.11
C GLU A 101 -4.53 -7.46 5.13
N ASP A 102 -3.68 -6.48 5.42
CA ASP A 102 -4.00 -5.35 6.30
C ASP A 102 -5.20 -4.56 5.77
N TYR A 103 -5.22 -4.27 4.46
CA TYR A 103 -6.37 -3.61 3.81
C TYR A 103 -7.66 -4.41 3.97
N LEU A 104 -7.61 -5.73 3.77
CA LEU A 104 -8.79 -6.57 3.93
C LEU A 104 -9.26 -6.61 5.38
N TYR A 105 -8.36 -6.63 6.36
CA TYR A 105 -8.73 -6.58 7.78
C TYR A 105 -9.33 -5.24 8.21
N GLU A 106 -8.90 -4.13 7.60
CA GLU A 106 -9.37 -2.80 7.98
C GLU A 106 -10.68 -2.42 7.29
N TYR A 107 -10.86 -2.80 6.01
CA TYR A 107 -11.95 -2.31 5.17
C TYR A 107 -12.93 -3.40 4.67
N CYS A 108 -12.57 -4.68 4.70
CA CYS A 108 -13.46 -5.80 4.36
C CYS A 108 -14.18 -6.25 5.63
N ASN A 109 -15.50 -6.42 5.55
CA ASN A 109 -16.26 -6.99 6.65
C ASN A 109 -15.88 -8.47 6.88
N PHE A 110 -16.23 -9.02 8.05
CA PHE A 110 -16.04 -10.45 8.28
C PHE A 110 -16.79 -11.28 7.23
N GLY A 111 -16.11 -12.26 6.65
CA GLY A 111 -16.69 -13.12 5.62
C GLY A 111 -16.86 -12.46 4.24
N CYS A 112 -16.28 -11.28 4.05
CA CYS A 112 -16.20 -10.58 2.77
C CYS A 112 -15.55 -11.46 1.69
N ALA A 113 -16.22 -11.55 0.54
CA ALA A 113 -15.68 -12.18 -0.65
C ALA A 113 -14.72 -11.19 -1.33
N TYR A 114 -13.63 -11.67 -1.90
CA TYR A 114 -12.71 -10.83 -2.65
C TYR A 114 -11.97 -11.60 -3.74
N PHE A 115 -11.52 -10.90 -4.76
CA PHE A 115 -10.68 -11.43 -5.82
C PHE A 115 -9.50 -10.50 -6.10
N VAL A 116 -8.45 -11.06 -6.70
CA VAL A 116 -7.24 -10.32 -7.07
C VAL A 116 -6.92 -10.59 -8.53
N LEU A 117 -6.84 -9.52 -9.32
CA LEU A 117 -6.41 -9.51 -10.71
C LEU A 117 -4.99 -8.97 -10.81
N ALA A 118 -4.13 -9.64 -11.56
CA ALA A 118 -2.79 -9.16 -11.91
C ALA A 118 -2.73 -8.76 -13.37
N CYS A 119 -2.24 -7.55 -13.65
CA CYS A 119 -1.99 -7.07 -15.00
C CYS A 119 -0.79 -7.82 -15.61
N LEU A 120 -0.98 -8.42 -16.78
CA LEU A 120 0.07 -9.15 -17.49
C LEU A 120 0.94 -8.24 -18.36
N ASP A 121 0.40 -7.11 -18.80
CA ASP A 121 1.09 -6.24 -19.76
C ASP A 121 2.20 -5.37 -19.11
N LYS A 122 2.22 -5.29 -17.78
CA LYS A 122 3.20 -4.51 -16.99
C LYS A 122 4.34 -5.35 -16.42
N SER A 123 4.48 -6.62 -16.79
CA SER A 123 5.46 -7.50 -16.15
C SER A 123 6.91 -7.09 -16.47
N VAL A 124 7.50 -6.38 -15.51
CA VAL A 124 8.91 -6.42 -15.10
C VAL A 124 9.92 -5.98 -16.18
N THR A 125 10.18 -4.67 -16.26
CA THR A 125 11.56 -4.27 -16.53
C THR A 125 12.40 -4.78 -15.36
N LYS A 126 13.16 -5.86 -15.60
CA LYS A 126 14.29 -6.27 -14.75
C LYS A 126 15.35 -5.16 -14.83
N GLY A 127 15.08 -4.03 -14.18
CA GLY A 127 16.08 -3.02 -13.89
C GLY A 127 16.94 -3.53 -12.74
N GLN A 128 17.82 -4.51 -13.02
CA GLN A 128 19.03 -4.60 -12.20
C GLN A 128 19.70 -3.23 -12.29
N PRO A 129 19.89 -2.48 -11.20
CA PRO A 129 20.90 -1.45 -11.23
C PRO A 129 22.20 -2.21 -11.43
N HIS A 130 22.80 -2.10 -12.61
CA HIS A 130 24.24 -2.34 -12.78
C HIS A 130 24.91 -1.44 -11.74
N ARG A 131 25.18 -2.01 -10.57
CA ARG A 131 26.00 -1.44 -9.53
C ARG A 131 27.37 -1.37 -10.18
N ARG A 132 27.67 -0.24 -10.83
CA ARG A 132 28.96 0.05 -11.46
C ARG A 132 30.02 -0.31 -10.42
N GLN A 133 30.68 -1.44 -10.66
CA GLN A 133 31.76 -1.95 -9.85
C GLN A 133 32.88 -0.95 -10.07
N GLY A 134 32.99 0.00 -9.14
CA GLY A 134 34.06 1.00 -9.14
C GLY A 134 35.38 0.27 -9.05
N HIS A 135 36.03 0.13 -10.20
CA HIS A 135 37.39 -0.36 -10.36
C HIS A 135 38.31 0.63 -9.62
N ARG A 136 38.68 0.31 -8.38
CA ARG A 136 39.75 1.02 -7.68
C ARG A 136 41.06 0.49 -8.26
N GLU A 137 41.57 1.17 -9.29
CA GLU A 137 42.94 0.98 -9.75
C GLU A 137 43.91 1.38 -8.65
N ALA A 138 44.70 0.40 -8.22
CA ALA A 138 45.94 0.61 -7.51
C ALA A 138 47.04 0.90 -8.54
N GLY A 139 47.63 2.10 -8.49
CA GLY A 139 48.88 2.46 -9.18
C GLY A 139 49.57 3.55 -8.37
N GLN A 140 50.51 3.18 -7.48
CA GLN A 140 51.96 3.16 -7.71
C GLN A 140 52.57 4.51 -8.14
N ARG A 141 53.06 5.23 -7.11
CA ARG A 141 54.44 5.72 -6.92
C ARG A 141 55.12 6.48 -8.08
N SER A 142 55.43 7.75 -7.84
CA SER A 142 56.66 8.40 -8.35
C SER A 142 57.21 9.40 -7.31
N GLU A 143 58.42 9.12 -6.84
CA GLU A 143 59.29 10.00 -6.07
C GLU A 143 59.90 11.05 -7.02
N THR A 144 60.09 12.32 -6.59
CA THR A 144 61.23 13.22 -6.95
C THR A 144 61.13 14.59 -6.23
N ILE A 145 62.05 14.79 -5.26
CA ILE A 145 62.87 15.99 -4.91
C ILE A 145 62.21 17.32 -4.40
N LYS A 146 62.72 17.80 -3.23
CA LYS A 146 62.45 19.03 -2.41
C LYS A 146 63.23 20.28 -2.94
N PRO A 147 63.28 21.52 -2.33
CA PRO A 147 62.86 22.03 -0.98
C PRO A 147 62.18 23.45 -1.01
N VAL A 148 61.68 24.11 0.07
CA VAL A 148 62.37 24.88 1.14
C VAL A 148 61.34 25.64 2.04
N HIS A 149 61.53 25.62 3.38
CA HIS A 149 61.18 26.56 4.49
C HIS A 149 59.69 26.96 4.75
N ARG A 150 59.10 26.94 5.97
CA ARG A 150 59.56 27.54 7.26
C ARG A 150 58.71 27.07 8.48
N GLN A 151 59.40 26.57 9.52
CA GLN A 151 59.22 26.66 11.00
C GLN A 151 57.93 26.17 11.76
N THR A 152 58.10 25.05 12.48
CA THR A 152 57.67 24.56 13.85
C THR A 152 56.75 25.39 14.78
N PRO A 153 56.09 24.82 15.85
CA PRO A 153 56.47 23.62 16.64
C PRO A 153 55.35 22.60 17.04
N PRO A 154 55.70 21.47 17.70
CA PRO A 154 54.84 20.30 17.92
C PRO A 154 54.39 20.10 19.39
N THR A 155 53.32 19.36 19.62
CA THR A 155 53.10 18.67 20.91
C THR A 155 52.63 17.22 20.76
N ASN A 156 53.38 16.37 21.46
CA ASN A 156 53.32 14.94 21.72
C ASN A 156 51.92 14.28 21.82
N ARG A 157 51.70 13.17 21.10
CA ARG A 157 51.89 11.77 21.55
C ARG A 157 51.10 11.40 22.82
N ARG A 158 50.19 10.42 22.68
CA ARG A 158 50.38 9.10 23.29
C ARG A 158 49.51 8.01 22.63
N ASN A 159 50.23 7.02 22.13
CA ASN A 159 49.79 5.67 21.79
C ASN A 159 49.34 4.92 23.05
N SER A 160 48.35 4.05 22.90
CA SER A 160 48.24 2.78 23.64
C SER A 160 47.35 1.84 22.82
N GLN A 161 47.93 1.04 21.93
CA GLN A 161 48.29 -0.36 22.15
C GLN A 161 47.18 -1.28 22.67
N ASN A 162 46.88 -2.26 21.81
CA ASN A 162 46.57 -3.66 22.11
C ASN A 162 45.24 -4.00 22.79
N ASN A 163 44.41 -4.80 22.10
CA ASN A 163 44.48 -6.24 22.33
C ASN A 163 43.83 -7.09 21.23
N LYS A 164 44.59 -8.12 20.83
CA LYS A 164 44.18 -9.29 20.04
C LYS A 164 43.25 -10.21 20.87
N HIS A 165 42.47 -11.05 20.18
CA HIS A 165 42.20 -12.50 20.39
C HIS A 165 40.78 -12.83 19.87
N LYS A 166 40.64 -13.46 18.69
CA LYS A 166 40.55 -14.91 18.35
C LYS A 166 39.12 -15.50 18.48
N PRO A 167 38.70 -16.40 17.56
CA PRO A 167 37.31 -16.77 17.30
C PRO A 167 36.88 -18.02 18.08
N ARG A 168 35.56 -18.26 18.15
CA ARG A 168 34.83 -19.52 18.47
C ARG A 168 33.34 -19.13 18.50
N SER A 169 32.33 -19.90 18.13
CA SER A 169 32.17 -21.29 17.70
C SER A 169 30.71 -21.41 17.23
N ALA A 170 30.45 -22.22 16.20
CA ALA A 170 29.11 -22.62 15.80
C ALA A 170 28.31 -23.24 16.96
N LYS A 171 27.05 -22.81 17.16
CA LYS A 171 25.99 -23.63 17.79
C LYS A 171 24.58 -23.21 17.30
N ALA A 172 23.99 -24.15 16.56
CA ALA A 172 22.59 -24.61 16.56
C ALA A 172 21.44 -23.62 16.83
N GLU A 173 20.55 -23.56 15.84
CA GLU A 173 19.20 -22.99 15.89
C GLU A 173 18.28 -23.78 16.85
N LYS A 174 17.43 -23.05 17.58
CA LYS A 174 16.16 -23.56 18.13
C LYS A 174 15.03 -22.60 17.68
N PRO A 175 13.90 -23.10 17.17
CA PRO A 175 12.86 -22.29 16.56
C PRO A 175 11.76 -22.00 17.58
N TYR A 176 11.99 -21.06 18.50
CA TYR A 176 10.99 -20.34 19.31
C TYR A 176 11.60 -19.88 20.65
N THR A 177 11.49 -18.58 20.95
CA THR A 177 11.74 -18.02 22.27
C THR A 177 10.54 -17.15 22.65
N GLU A 178 9.78 -17.60 23.64
CA GLU A 178 8.70 -16.85 24.27
C GLU A 178 9.29 -15.63 24.99
N LYS A 179 8.94 -14.41 24.55
CA LYS A 179 9.36 -13.19 25.21
C LYS A 179 8.42 -12.90 26.37
N THR A 180 8.73 -13.41 27.56
CA THR A 180 8.12 -12.91 28.81
C THR A 180 8.63 -11.48 29.06
N THR A 181 7.85 -10.48 28.68
CA THR A 181 8.09 -9.09 29.06
C THR A 181 7.79 -8.92 30.55
N ARG A 182 8.82 -8.69 31.35
CA ARG A 182 8.65 -8.23 32.74
C ARG A 182 8.06 -6.82 32.70
N PRO A 183 7.02 -6.50 33.48
CA PRO A 183 6.54 -5.12 33.57
C PRO A 183 7.65 -4.25 34.17
N THR A 184 8.06 -3.22 33.44
CA THR A 184 8.93 -2.17 33.97
C THR A 184 8.21 -1.47 35.11
N LYS A 185 8.78 -1.51 36.32
CA LYS A 185 8.35 -0.69 37.46
C LYS A 185 8.47 0.79 37.05
N ILE A 186 7.34 1.41 36.75
CA ILE A 186 7.21 2.86 36.61
C ILE A 186 7.42 3.45 38.00
N ARG A 187 8.53 4.15 38.22
CA ARG A 187 8.70 5.00 39.41
C ARG A 187 7.70 6.14 39.27
N GLY A 188 6.85 6.28 40.29
CA GLY A 188 5.73 7.21 40.28
C GLY A 188 6.17 8.65 40.12
N ASP A 189 5.85 9.22 38.97
CA ASP A 189 5.49 10.63 38.87
C ASP A 189 3.98 10.66 38.64
N GLN A 190 3.25 11.34 39.54
CA GLN A 190 1.80 11.43 39.44
C GLN A 190 1.43 12.24 38.18
N ALA A 191 0.55 11.69 37.35
CA ALA A 191 -0.02 12.41 36.23
C ALA A 191 -0.80 13.62 36.76
N LYS A 192 -0.33 14.84 36.48
CA LYS A 192 -1.07 16.07 36.79
C LYS A 192 -2.21 16.22 35.79
N THR A 193 -3.42 15.90 36.22
CA THR A 193 -4.66 16.27 35.52
C THR A 193 -4.87 17.77 35.62
N ILE A 194 -5.12 18.45 34.50
CA ILE A 194 -5.45 19.87 34.47
C ILE A 194 -6.83 20.06 35.11
N ASN A 195 -6.88 20.80 36.22
CA ASN A 195 -8.09 21.09 36.99
C ASN A 195 -9.18 21.75 36.12
N GLN A 196 -10.43 21.28 36.28
CA GLN A 196 -11.64 21.75 35.59
C GLN A 196 -12.17 23.12 36.08
N THR A 197 -11.32 24.01 36.61
CA THR A 197 -11.80 25.20 37.34
C THR A 197 -11.47 26.54 36.70
N GLN A 198 -11.24 26.59 35.38
CA GLN A 198 -11.23 27.88 34.67
C GLN A 198 -12.00 27.84 33.35
N PRO A 199 -13.06 28.67 33.19
CA PRO A 199 -13.77 28.76 31.93
C PRO A 199 -12.87 29.46 30.91
N ARG A 200 -12.27 28.68 30.00
CA ARG A 200 -11.60 29.24 28.83
C ARG A 200 -12.68 29.83 27.93
N LYS A 201 -12.68 31.16 27.77
CA LYS A 201 -13.49 31.86 26.76
C LYS A 201 -13.03 31.44 25.36
N ARG A 202 -13.51 30.29 24.86
CA ARG A 202 -13.38 29.96 23.45
C ARG A 202 -14.46 30.71 22.71
N HIS A 203 -14.08 31.78 22.02
CA HIS A 203 -14.98 32.52 21.14
C HIS A 203 -15.27 31.66 19.90
N PHE A 204 -16.52 31.25 19.72
CA PHE A 204 -16.97 30.62 18.49
C PHE A 204 -17.90 31.60 17.77
N THR A 205 -17.66 31.84 16.48
CA THR A 205 -18.52 32.70 15.65
C THR A 205 -19.45 31.79 14.86
N ILE A 206 -20.73 31.73 15.24
CA ILE A 206 -21.76 31.02 14.46
C ILE A 206 -22.25 31.97 13.37
N ARG A 207 -21.89 31.69 12.12
CA ARG A 207 -22.51 32.35 10.96
C ARG A 207 -23.84 31.65 10.67
N ARG A 208 -24.96 32.32 10.96
CA ARG A 208 -26.29 31.88 10.51
C ARG A 208 -26.38 32.10 9.00
N ARG A 209 -26.72 31.05 8.25
CA ARG A 209 -27.10 31.21 6.83
C ARG A 209 -28.51 31.79 6.80
N GLU A 210 -28.70 32.85 6.04
CA GLU A 210 -30.02 33.38 5.77
C GLU A 210 -30.83 32.33 5.01
N THR A 211 -32.03 32.06 5.51
CA THR A 211 -33.01 31.21 4.86
C THR A 211 -33.45 31.87 3.57
N ASN A 212 -33.18 31.23 2.44
CA ASN A 212 -33.67 31.66 1.13
C ASN A 212 -35.20 31.62 1.18
N LYS A 213 -35.85 32.79 1.24
CA LYS A 213 -37.29 32.92 1.19
C LYS A 213 -37.72 32.78 -0.28
N LYS A 214 -38.65 31.85 -0.49
CA LYS A 214 -39.40 31.56 -1.73
C LYS A 214 -39.81 32.81 -2.48
#